data_AF-A0A0Q2LTV0-F1
#
_entry.id   AF-A0A0Q2LTV0-F1
#
_cell.length_a   1.000
_cell.length_b   1.000
_cell.length_c   1.000
_cell.angle_alpha   90.00
_cell.angle_beta   90.00
_cell.angle_gamma   90.00
#
_symmetry.space_group_name_H-M   'P 1'
#
loop_
_entity.id
_entity.type
_entity.pdbx_description
1 polymer ?
#
loop_
_entity_poly.entity_id
_entity_poly.type
_entity_poly.pdbx_seq_one_letter_code
_entity_poly.pdbx_strand_id
1 'polypeptide(L)'
;MTGPPPAGHLNSWLDNAARRSVAPDVVVDVAKTGLAGSLHLLQEYEEITDRHGKSYFLLPTSVSGADARMAVLLAYVVNAGTDYAGGDFAETPYSAAEVMRIMDRQRANHWSYDRDVRFVHHNGGRLAATPHGILMGLGGNLIQRLFSQRGGTTWGDIFMVNTPRLDEPARRLRGIIESRGSLDLDRLLHHEEMHSAQWAALGYAGMLRTYSWELLRELIFRKTNRLELAAGLRDGGYL
;
A
#
# COMPACT_ATOMS: atom_id res chain seq x y z
N MET A 1 -7.62 -10.23 -38.94
CA MET A 1 -6.25 -10.28 -38.40
C MET A 1 -6.35 -10.39 -36.88
N THR A 2 -6.21 -11.58 -36.33
CA THR A 2 -6.22 -11.82 -34.88
C THR A 2 -4.77 -11.86 -34.41
N GLY A 3 -4.27 -10.73 -33.92
CA GLY A 3 -3.02 -10.73 -33.16
C GLY A 3 -3.18 -11.58 -31.89
N PRO A 4 -2.08 -12.07 -31.28
CA PRO A 4 -2.16 -12.69 -29.97
C PRO A 4 -2.84 -11.71 -28.99
N PRO A 5 -3.62 -12.20 -28.01
CA PRO A 5 -4.16 -11.33 -26.97
C PRO A 5 -2.99 -10.54 -26.34
N PRO A 6 -3.18 -9.27 -25.95
CA PRO A 6 -2.10 -8.48 -25.38
C PRO A 6 -1.49 -9.31 -24.25
N ALA A 7 -0.19 -9.55 -24.38
CA ALA A 7 0.68 -10.16 -23.39
C ALA A 7 0.59 -9.32 -22.10
N GLY A 8 -0.47 -9.54 -21.32
CA GLY A 8 -0.87 -8.69 -20.21
C GLY A 8 0.02 -8.90 -18.98
N HIS A 9 -0.39 -8.34 -17.85
CA HIS A 9 0.33 -8.42 -16.56
C HIS A 9 0.72 -9.84 -16.11
N LEU A 10 0.19 -10.92 -16.71
CA LEU A 10 0.72 -12.27 -16.55
C LEU A 10 2.19 -12.39 -16.99
N ASN A 11 2.55 -11.84 -18.16
CA ASN A 11 3.94 -11.86 -18.63
C ASN A 11 4.81 -10.96 -17.76
N SER A 12 4.32 -9.76 -17.40
CA SER A 12 5.02 -8.88 -16.45
C SER A 12 5.28 -9.57 -15.11
N TRP A 13 4.32 -10.36 -14.62
CA TRP A 13 4.49 -11.13 -13.40
C TRP A 13 5.60 -12.19 -13.52
N LEU A 14 5.58 -12.98 -14.60
CA LEU A 14 6.61 -13.99 -14.84
C LEU A 14 8.01 -13.38 -15.03
N ASP A 15 8.09 -12.26 -15.76
CA ASP A 15 9.34 -11.52 -15.97
C ASP A 15 9.86 -10.93 -14.65
N ASN A 16 8.98 -10.38 -13.82
CA ASN A 16 9.32 -9.85 -12.50
C ASN A 16 9.78 -10.96 -11.54
N ALA A 17 9.11 -12.12 -11.56
CA ALA A 17 9.51 -13.30 -10.79
C ALA A 17 10.88 -13.80 -11.21
N ALA A 18 11.15 -13.90 -12.52
CA ALA A 18 12.45 -14.28 -13.05
C ALA A 18 13.55 -13.27 -12.67
N ARG A 19 13.27 -11.96 -12.82
CA ARG A 19 14.19 -10.88 -12.44
C ARG A 19 14.60 -10.94 -10.97
N ARG A 20 13.68 -11.37 -10.11
CA ARG A 20 13.89 -11.51 -8.66
C ARG A 20 14.33 -12.92 -8.23
N SER A 21 14.62 -13.79 -9.19
CA SER A 21 15.02 -15.18 -8.91
C SER A 21 14.02 -15.94 -8.02
N VAL A 22 12.73 -15.64 -8.16
CA VAL A 22 11.67 -16.37 -7.46
C VAL A 22 11.63 -17.80 -8.01
N ALA A 23 11.66 -18.78 -7.10
CA ALA A 23 11.66 -20.18 -7.49
C ALA A 23 10.36 -20.58 -8.23
N PRO A 24 10.42 -21.43 -9.27
CA PRO A 24 9.24 -21.77 -10.06
C PRO A 24 8.08 -22.39 -9.27
N ASP A 25 8.39 -23.17 -8.23
CA ASP A 25 7.40 -23.75 -7.31
C ASP A 25 6.62 -22.67 -6.55
N VAL A 26 7.29 -21.60 -6.11
CA VAL A 26 6.65 -20.42 -5.49
C VAL A 26 5.69 -19.73 -6.46
N VAL A 27 6.09 -19.56 -7.72
CA VAL A 27 5.22 -18.98 -8.76
C VAL A 27 3.97 -19.85 -8.97
N VAL A 28 4.15 -21.18 -9.04
CA VAL A 28 3.05 -22.14 -9.15
C VAL A 28 2.12 -22.06 -7.94
N ASP A 29 2.66 -21.95 -6.74
CA ASP A 29 1.84 -21.87 -5.52
C ASP A 29 1.05 -20.55 -5.42
N VAL A 30 1.63 -19.43 -5.85
CA VAL A 30 0.88 -18.17 -5.97
C VAL A 30 -0.20 -18.30 -7.06
N ALA A 31 0.08 -18.96 -8.19
CA ALA A 31 -0.92 -19.17 -9.24
C ALA A 31 -2.14 -19.97 -8.74
N LYS A 32 -1.92 -20.96 -7.86
CA LYS A 32 -2.99 -21.77 -7.24
C LYS A 32 -3.95 -20.96 -6.36
N THR A 33 -3.59 -19.74 -5.95
CA THR A 33 -4.52 -18.84 -5.24
C THR A 33 -5.65 -18.33 -6.15
N GLY A 34 -5.53 -18.50 -7.47
CA GLY A 34 -6.51 -18.05 -8.46
C GLY A 34 -6.33 -16.60 -8.94
N LEU A 35 -5.46 -15.82 -8.28
CA LEU A 35 -5.26 -14.40 -8.56
C LEU A 35 -4.67 -14.11 -9.93
N ALA A 36 -3.90 -15.05 -10.49
CA ALA A 36 -3.33 -14.93 -11.83
C ALA A 36 -4.41 -14.66 -12.90
N GLY A 37 -5.61 -15.24 -12.74
CA GLY A 37 -6.74 -15.02 -13.64
C GLY A 37 -7.35 -13.62 -13.54
N SER A 38 -7.12 -12.91 -12.42
CA SER A 38 -7.66 -11.58 -12.15
C SER A 38 -6.71 -10.44 -12.56
N LEU A 39 -5.49 -10.75 -13.01
CA LEU A 39 -4.50 -9.75 -13.44
C LEU A 39 -4.98 -8.81 -14.56
N HIS A 40 -6.02 -9.19 -15.30
CA HIS A 40 -6.65 -8.33 -16.30
C HIS A 40 -7.25 -7.05 -15.70
N LEU A 41 -7.67 -7.06 -14.42
CA LEU A 41 -8.21 -5.89 -13.73
C LEU A 41 -7.25 -4.70 -13.77
N LEU A 42 -5.94 -4.97 -13.66
CA LEU A 42 -4.91 -3.93 -13.66
C LEU A 42 -4.75 -3.24 -15.02
N GLN A 43 -5.19 -3.85 -16.12
CA GLN A 43 -5.10 -3.27 -17.47
C GLN A 43 -5.99 -2.03 -17.65
N GLU A 44 -7.02 -1.90 -16.82
CA GLU A 44 -7.92 -0.74 -16.82
C GLU A 44 -7.33 0.45 -16.03
N TYR A 45 -6.23 0.24 -15.32
CA TYR A 45 -5.60 1.22 -14.46
C TYR A 45 -4.34 1.77 -15.08
N GLU A 46 -4.01 3.00 -14.72
CA GLU A 46 -2.76 3.60 -15.15
C GLU A 46 -1.62 3.01 -14.32
N GLU A 47 -0.75 2.25 -14.99
CA GLU A 47 0.49 1.77 -14.42
C GLU A 47 1.52 2.91 -14.33
N ILE A 48 2.12 3.05 -13.16
CA ILE A 48 3.23 3.96 -12.88
C ILE A 48 4.41 3.09 -12.46
N THR A 49 5.48 3.10 -13.25
CA THR A 49 6.68 2.32 -12.95
C THR A 49 7.69 3.17 -12.20
N ASP A 50 8.20 2.68 -11.08
CA ASP A 50 9.30 3.36 -10.39
C ASP A 50 10.65 3.12 -11.09
N ARG A 51 11.71 3.78 -10.59
CA ARG A 51 13.06 3.65 -11.15
C ARG A 51 13.66 2.24 -11.07
N HIS A 52 13.13 1.38 -10.19
CA HIS A 52 13.56 0.00 -9.99
C HIS A 52 12.73 -0.99 -10.82
N GLY A 53 11.78 -0.49 -11.62
CA GLY A 53 10.93 -1.31 -12.47
C GLY A 53 9.78 -1.97 -11.71
N LYS A 54 9.36 -1.43 -10.56
CA LYS A 54 8.14 -1.86 -9.86
C LYS A 54 6.94 -1.09 -10.34
N SER A 55 5.82 -1.79 -10.43
CA SER A 55 4.55 -1.29 -10.94
C SER A 55 3.64 -0.86 -9.79
N TYR A 56 3.18 0.38 -9.85
CA TYR A 56 2.12 0.94 -9.03
C TYR A 56 0.91 1.18 -9.93
N PHE A 57 -0.31 1.11 -9.41
CA PHE A 57 -1.51 1.28 -10.23
C PHE A 57 -2.38 2.38 -9.68
N LEU A 58 -2.47 3.49 -10.41
CA LEU A 58 -3.34 4.60 -10.05
C LEU A 58 -4.80 4.20 -10.28
N LEU A 59 -5.59 4.27 -9.20
CA LEU A 59 -6.97 3.86 -9.24
C LEU A 59 -7.86 4.93 -9.91
N PRO A 60 -8.77 4.52 -10.82
CA PRO A 60 -9.76 5.44 -11.37
C PRO A 60 -10.72 5.88 -10.27
N THR A 61 -11.21 7.11 -10.35
CA THR A 61 -12.11 7.68 -9.32
C THR A 61 -13.44 6.93 -9.18
N SER A 62 -13.81 6.15 -10.19
CA SER A 62 -15.01 5.30 -10.23
C SER A 62 -14.80 3.91 -9.64
N VAL A 63 -13.58 3.57 -9.22
CA VAL A 63 -13.25 2.23 -8.71
C VAL A 63 -14.15 1.86 -7.52
N SER A 64 -14.58 0.60 -7.47
CA SER A 64 -15.27 0.07 -6.31
C SER A 64 -14.28 -0.25 -5.19
N GLY A 65 -14.76 -0.34 -3.94
CA GLY A 65 -13.91 -0.78 -2.82
C GLY A 65 -13.37 -2.20 -3.03
N ALA A 66 -14.19 -3.09 -3.58
CA ALA A 66 -13.81 -4.46 -3.89
C ALA A 66 -12.71 -4.53 -4.96
N ASP A 67 -12.83 -3.74 -6.03
CA ASP A 67 -11.82 -3.70 -7.08
C ASP A 67 -10.54 -3.02 -6.60
N ALA A 68 -10.64 -1.97 -5.78
CA ALA A 68 -9.47 -1.35 -5.15
C ALA A 68 -8.71 -2.35 -4.25
N ARG A 69 -9.44 -3.16 -3.48
CA ARG A 69 -8.85 -4.24 -2.66
C ARG A 69 -8.15 -5.29 -3.52
N MET A 70 -8.80 -5.72 -4.61
CA MET A 70 -8.22 -6.67 -5.55
C MET A 70 -6.98 -6.08 -6.25
N ALA A 71 -7.04 -4.82 -6.69
CA ALA A 71 -5.94 -4.11 -7.33
C ALA A 71 -4.68 -4.12 -6.47
N VAL A 72 -4.84 -3.90 -5.17
CA VAL A 72 -3.74 -3.92 -4.19
C VAL A 72 -3.09 -5.30 -4.10
N LEU A 73 -3.88 -6.36 -4.06
CA LEU A 73 -3.37 -7.71 -4.02
C LEU A 73 -2.67 -8.10 -5.33
N LEU A 74 -3.26 -7.72 -6.46
CA LEU A 74 -2.69 -7.96 -7.78
C LEU A 74 -1.42 -7.14 -8.02
N ALA A 75 -1.31 -5.94 -7.46
CA ALA A 75 -0.09 -5.14 -7.50
C ALA A 75 1.07 -5.84 -6.78
N TYR A 76 0.82 -6.43 -5.60
CA TYR A 76 1.82 -7.26 -4.94
C TYR A 76 2.19 -8.50 -5.79
N VAL A 77 1.19 -9.19 -6.35
CA VAL A 77 1.42 -10.38 -7.20
C VAL A 77 2.27 -10.04 -8.42
N VAL A 78 1.89 -9.04 -9.21
CA VAL A 78 2.56 -8.71 -10.47
C VAL A 78 4.01 -8.28 -10.25
N ASN A 79 4.31 -7.64 -9.12
CA ASN A 79 5.68 -7.22 -8.79
C ASN A 79 6.57 -8.38 -8.34
N ALA A 80 5.99 -9.52 -7.92
CA ALA A 80 6.74 -10.68 -7.43
C ALA A 80 7.71 -10.36 -6.27
N GLY A 81 7.35 -9.40 -5.43
CA GLY A 81 8.17 -8.90 -4.32
C GLY A 81 8.06 -7.40 -4.13
N THR A 82 8.63 -6.89 -3.04
CA THR A 82 8.58 -5.46 -2.67
C THR A 82 9.92 -4.75 -2.87
N ASP A 83 11.02 -5.51 -3.04
CA ASP A 83 12.41 -5.06 -2.99
C ASP A 83 12.83 -4.39 -1.66
N TYR A 84 12.03 -4.58 -0.60
CA TYR A 84 12.42 -4.17 0.74
C TYR A 84 13.56 -5.08 1.25
N ALA A 85 14.79 -4.57 1.19
CA ALA A 85 16.00 -5.33 1.51
C ALA A 85 16.27 -5.52 3.02
N GLY A 86 15.26 -5.32 3.87
CA GLY A 86 15.41 -5.32 5.32
C GLY A 86 15.92 -3.99 5.89
N GLY A 87 15.98 -3.91 7.22
CA GLY A 87 16.38 -2.71 7.95
C GLY A 87 15.76 -2.70 9.34
N ASP A 88 14.63 -2.02 9.47
CA ASP A 88 13.88 -1.94 10.73
C ASP A 88 13.16 -3.26 11.06
N PHE A 89 12.87 -4.05 10.01
CA PHE A 89 12.19 -5.33 10.06
C PHE A 89 12.85 -6.35 9.13
N ALA A 90 12.61 -7.64 9.42
CA ALA A 90 12.94 -8.72 8.51
C ALA A 90 12.11 -8.62 7.22
N GLU A 91 12.74 -8.87 6.08
CA GLU A 91 12.04 -8.99 4.81
C GLU A 91 11.06 -10.16 4.86
N THR A 92 9.84 -9.94 4.35
CA THR A 92 8.87 -11.01 4.13
C THR A 92 9.02 -11.54 2.69
N PRO A 93 9.36 -12.82 2.49
CA PRO A 93 9.62 -13.35 1.16
C PRO A 93 8.34 -13.43 0.33
N TYR A 94 8.49 -13.22 -0.97
CA TYR A 94 7.41 -13.42 -1.92
C TYR A 94 6.93 -14.87 -1.90
N SER A 95 5.67 -15.09 -1.53
CA SER A 95 5.10 -16.44 -1.39
C SER A 95 3.56 -16.42 -1.43
N ALA A 96 2.97 -17.59 -1.65
CA ALA A 96 1.52 -17.77 -1.50
C ALA A 96 1.05 -17.54 -0.06
N ALA A 97 1.87 -17.87 0.94
CA ALA A 97 1.56 -17.59 2.34
C ALA A 97 1.45 -16.08 2.58
N GLU A 98 2.35 -15.29 1.98
CA GLU A 98 2.30 -13.84 2.09
C GLU A 98 1.09 -13.22 1.37
N VAL A 99 0.72 -13.76 0.20
CA VAL A 99 -0.55 -13.42 -0.47
C VAL A 99 -1.74 -13.62 0.48
N MET A 100 -1.81 -14.79 1.14
CA MET A 100 -2.87 -15.10 2.08
C MET A 100 -2.86 -14.18 3.30
N ARG A 101 -1.68 -13.85 3.84
CA ARG A 101 -1.54 -12.89 4.95
C ARG A 101 -2.09 -11.51 4.57
N ILE A 102 -1.77 -11.02 3.38
CA ILE A 102 -2.31 -9.75 2.87
C ILE A 102 -3.84 -9.85 2.72
N MET A 103 -4.37 -10.94 2.16
CA MET A 103 -5.82 -11.14 2.05
C MET A 103 -6.53 -11.12 3.41
N ASP A 104 -5.96 -11.76 4.43
CA ASP A 104 -6.53 -11.78 5.78
C ASP A 104 -6.48 -10.40 6.43
N ARG A 105 -5.37 -9.65 6.25
CA ARG A 105 -5.27 -8.24 6.68
C ARG A 105 -6.34 -7.38 6.00
N GLN A 106 -6.50 -7.50 4.68
CA GLN A 106 -7.52 -6.78 3.92
C GLN A 106 -8.95 -7.11 4.36
N ARG A 107 -9.21 -8.34 4.82
CA ARG A 107 -10.52 -8.71 5.40
C ARG A 107 -10.75 -8.03 6.74
N ALA A 108 -9.75 -8.02 7.62
CA ALA A 108 -9.83 -7.31 8.90
C ALA A 108 -9.99 -5.80 8.70
N ASN A 109 -9.33 -5.25 7.68
CA ASN A 109 -9.39 -3.83 7.29
C ASN A 109 -10.44 -3.53 6.20
N HIS A 110 -11.43 -4.40 5.94
CA HIS A 110 -12.36 -4.25 4.80
C HIS A 110 -13.06 -2.87 4.75
N TRP A 111 -13.32 -2.28 5.92
CA TRP A 111 -13.93 -0.96 6.07
C TRP A 111 -13.13 0.17 5.40
N SER A 112 -11.79 0.06 5.29
CA SER A 112 -10.98 1.06 4.59
C SER A 112 -11.22 1.02 3.08
N TYR A 113 -11.55 -0.14 2.54
CA TYR A 113 -11.91 -0.31 1.13
C TYR A 113 -13.37 0.08 0.87
N ASP A 114 -14.30 -0.42 1.68
CA ASP A 114 -15.74 -0.27 1.43
C ASP A 114 -16.22 1.17 1.61
N ARG A 115 -15.64 1.91 2.56
CA ARG A 115 -16.02 3.28 2.89
C ARG A 115 -15.02 4.31 2.37
N ASP A 116 -13.75 4.10 2.67
CA ASP A 116 -12.78 5.20 2.65
C ASP A 116 -12.19 5.44 1.25
N VAL A 117 -12.08 4.43 0.38
CA VAL A 117 -11.67 4.61 -1.04
C VAL A 117 -12.57 5.61 -1.75
N ARG A 118 -13.89 5.38 -1.69
CA ARG A 118 -14.87 6.27 -2.31
C ARG A 118 -14.82 7.66 -1.68
N PHE A 119 -14.71 7.74 -0.36
CA PHE A 119 -14.62 9.00 0.36
C PHE A 119 -13.41 9.83 -0.07
N VAL A 120 -12.22 9.22 -0.18
CA VAL A 120 -11.00 9.90 -0.63
C VAL A 120 -11.20 10.49 -2.03
N HIS A 121 -11.72 9.70 -2.98
CA HIS A 121 -11.96 10.19 -4.34
C HIS A 121 -13.00 11.31 -4.43
N HIS A 122 -14.10 11.23 -3.68
CA HIS A 122 -15.13 12.28 -3.63
C HIS A 122 -14.59 13.60 -3.05
N ASN A 123 -13.60 13.53 -2.17
CA ASN A 123 -12.94 14.71 -1.60
C ASN A 123 -11.74 15.19 -2.43
N GLY A 124 -11.61 14.73 -3.68
CA GLY A 124 -10.55 15.15 -4.60
C GLY A 124 -9.23 14.40 -4.44
N GLY A 125 -9.11 13.47 -3.47
CA GLY A 125 -7.92 12.65 -3.29
C GLY A 125 -7.73 11.59 -4.37
N ARG A 126 -6.52 11.06 -4.48
CA ARG A 126 -6.15 10.01 -5.44
C ARG A 126 -5.34 8.93 -4.74
N LEU A 127 -5.55 7.69 -5.18
CA LEU A 127 -5.04 6.48 -4.56
C LEU A 127 -4.31 5.65 -5.61
N ALA A 128 -3.22 5.01 -5.21
CA ALA A 128 -2.54 4.00 -5.99
C ALA A 128 -2.39 2.71 -5.19
N ALA A 129 -2.61 1.57 -5.85
CA ALA A 129 -2.21 0.27 -5.34
C ALA A 129 -0.68 0.15 -5.39
N THR A 130 -0.09 -0.31 -4.29
CA THR A 130 1.37 -0.42 -4.14
C THR A 130 1.84 -1.88 -4.18
N PRO A 131 3.12 -2.13 -4.51
CA PRO A 131 3.73 -3.46 -4.40
C PRO A 131 3.70 -4.03 -2.98
N HIS A 132 3.49 -3.22 -1.93
CA HIS A 132 3.49 -3.64 -0.52
C HIS A 132 2.11 -4.13 -0.03
N GLY A 133 1.14 -4.26 -0.93
CA GLY A 133 -0.19 -4.74 -0.57
C GLY A 133 -1.03 -3.73 0.20
N ILE A 134 -0.69 -2.44 0.17
CA ILE A 134 -1.50 -1.34 0.72
C ILE A 134 -1.82 -0.30 -0.35
N LEU A 135 -2.73 0.62 -0.05
CA LEU A 135 -3.00 1.81 -0.84
C LEU A 135 -2.12 2.97 -0.38
N MET A 136 -1.57 3.72 -1.32
CA MET A 136 -0.92 5.01 -1.07
C MET A 136 -1.76 6.13 -1.68
N GLY A 137 -1.96 7.21 -0.92
CA GLY A 137 -2.85 8.29 -1.30
C GLY A 137 -2.31 9.70 -1.07
N LEU A 138 -2.81 10.65 -1.87
CA LEU A 138 -2.58 12.09 -1.72
C LEU A 138 -3.89 12.87 -1.83
N GLY A 139 -3.96 14.01 -1.15
CA GLY A 139 -5.12 14.91 -1.16
C GLY A 139 -6.34 14.41 -0.36
N GLY A 140 -7.43 15.17 -0.37
CA GLY A 140 -8.60 14.96 0.49
C GLY A 140 -8.66 15.97 1.65
N ASN A 141 -9.82 16.10 2.31
CA ASN A 141 -10.10 17.25 3.20
C ASN A 141 -10.33 16.96 4.69
N LEU A 142 -10.41 15.71 5.18
CA LEU A 142 -10.86 15.46 6.56
C LEU A 142 -9.91 14.64 7.46
N ILE A 143 -9.43 13.49 7.00
CA ILE A 143 -8.62 12.59 7.84
C ILE A 143 -7.19 13.13 8.04
N GLN A 144 -6.66 13.87 7.07
CA GLN A 144 -5.29 14.42 7.08
C GLN A 144 -5.04 15.48 8.17
N ARG A 145 -6.09 16.19 8.65
CA ARG A 145 -5.95 17.22 9.70
C ARG A 145 -5.95 16.65 11.11
N LEU A 146 -6.45 15.43 11.32
CA LEU A 146 -6.59 14.85 12.65
C LEU A 146 -5.31 14.15 13.14
N PHE A 147 -4.42 13.74 12.23
CA PHE A 147 -3.41 12.72 12.52
C PHE A 147 -1.98 13.04 12.02
N SER A 148 -1.72 14.29 11.63
CA SER A 148 -0.42 14.74 11.10
C SER A 148 0.70 14.67 12.15
N GLN A 149 1.41 13.54 12.22
CA GLN A 149 2.80 13.50 12.67
C GLN A 149 3.69 12.97 11.54
N ARG A 150 4.67 13.80 11.18
CA ARG A 150 5.81 13.64 10.25
C ARG A 150 5.74 12.44 9.27
N GLY A 151 5.24 12.69 8.05
CA GLY A 151 5.40 11.80 6.87
C GLY A 151 4.08 11.44 6.17
N GLY A 152 3.07 11.05 6.95
CA GLY A 152 1.77 10.61 6.48
C GLY A 152 0.97 9.94 7.59
N THR A 153 -0.14 9.30 7.26
CA THR A 153 -0.93 8.53 8.23
C THR A 153 -1.50 7.29 7.58
N THR A 154 -1.26 6.13 8.19
CA THR A 154 -1.92 4.88 7.81
C THR A 154 -3.22 4.67 8.57
N TRP A 155 -4.29 4.42 7.81
CA TRP A 155 -5.66 4.23 8.26
C TRP A 155 -6.23 2.96 7.61
N GLY A 156 -6.22 1.86 8.37
CA GLY A 156 -6.49 0.53 7.80
C GLY A 156 -5.40 0.17 6.81
N ASP A 157 -5.78 -0.11 5.56
CA ASP A 157 -4.83 -0.36 4.46
C ASP A 157 -4.56 0.88 3.57
N ILE A 158 -4.92 2.09 4.01
CA ILE A 158 -4.68 3.34 3.26
C ILE A 158 -3.61 4.18 3.98
N PHE A 159 -2.46 4.30 3.36
CA PHE A 159 -1.43 5.28 3.72
C PHE A 159 -1.68 6.60 3.00
N MET A 160 -2.00 7.65 3.73
CA MET A 160 -2.15 9.01 3.19
C MET A 160 -0.88 9.81 3.42
N VAL A 161 -0.17 10.15 2.36
CA VAL A 161 1.03 11.00 2.41
C VAL A 161 0.64 12.42 2.82
N ASN A 162 1.37 13.00 3.77
CA ASN A 162 1.10 14.35 4.24
C ASN A 162 1.63 15.37 3.24
N THR A 163 0.74 16.19 2.67
CA THR A 163 1.10 17.24 1.72
C THR A 163 0.15 18.42 1.90
N PRO A 164 0.58 19.67 1.66
CA PRO A 164 -0.33 20.81 1.58
C PRO A 164 -1.43 20.54 0.54
N ARG A 165 -2.54 21.27 0.61
CA ARG A 165 -3.62 21.15 -0.38
C ARG A 165 -3.06 21.22 -1.80
N LEU A 166 -3.37 20.20 -2.60
CA LEU A 166 -2.87 20.05 -3.96
C LEU A 166 -3.99 20.25 -4.98
N ASP A 167 -3.68 20.97 -6.05
CA ASP A 167 -4.58 21.11 -7.21
C ASP A 167 -4.58 19.84 -8.08
N GLU A 168 -3.50 19.06 -8.06
CA GLU A 168 -3.34 17.85 -8.89
C GLU A 168 -2.74 16.65 -8.13
N PRO A 169 -3.52 15.98 -7.26
CA PRO A 169 -3.02 14.87 -6.43
C PRO A 169 -2.46 13.70 -7.24
N ALA A 170 -3.07 13.34 -8.39
CA ALA A 170 -2.58 12.25 -9.24
C ALA A 170 -1.20 12.55 -9.84
N ARG A 171 -0.97 13.80 -10.29
CA ARG A 171 0.33 14.20 -10.86
C ARG A 171 1.43 14.15 -9.80
N ARG A 172 1.10 14.59 -8.58
CA ARG A 172 2.04 14.50 -7.45
C ARG A 172 2.29 13.06 -7.02
N LEU A 173 1.29 12.19 -7.05
CA LEU A 173 1.46 10.79 -6.70
C LEU A 173 2.44 10.09 -7.64
N ARG A 174 2.29 10.32 -8.96
CA ARG A 174 3.27 9.89 -9.97
C ARG A 174 4.66 10.41 -9.65
N GLY A 175 4.76 11.72 -9.40
CA GLY A 175 6.04 12.35 -9.08
C GLY A 175 6.73 11.72 -7.86
N ILE A 176 5.99 11.30 -6.82
CA ILE A 176 6.58 10.59 -5.67
C ILE A 176 7.10 9.22 -6.10
N ILE A 177 6.28 8.42 -6.78
CA ILE A 177 6.61 7.06 -7.24
C ILE A 177 7.82 7.06 -8.18
N GLU A 178 7.86 8.02 -9.11
CA GLU A 178 8.92 8.14 -10.12
C GLU A 178 10.18 8.82 -9.56
N SER A 179 10.10 9.50 -8.41
CA SER A 179 11.20 10.34 -7.93
C SER A 179 12.46 9.55 -7.58
N ARG A 180 13.60 10.22 -7.72
CA ARG A 180 14.90 9.77 -7.22
C ARG A 180 15.22 10.26 -5.80
N GLY A 181 14.21 10.76 -5.07
CA GLY A 181 14.40 11.51 -3.82
C GLY A 181 15.14 10.74 -2.71
N SER A 182 15.51 11.45 -1.63
CA SER A 182 16.16 10.87 -0.43
C SER A 182 15.29 9.86 0.31
N LEU A 183 13.99 9.82 -0.01
CA LEU A 183 13.02 8.99 0.66
C LEU A 183 13.07 7.58 0.08
N ASP A 184 13.51 6.64 0.91
CA ASP A 184 13.42 5.21 0.63
C ASP A 184 11.94 4.79 0.70
N LEU A 185 11.27 4.86 -0.47
CA LEU A 185 9.84 4.58 -0.59
C LEU A 185 9.52 3.13 -0.17
N ASP A 186 10.45 2.21 -0.35
CA ASP A 186 10.23 0.79 -0.02
C ASP A 186 10.25 0.58 1.48
N ARG A 187 11.22 1.21 2.15
CA ARG A 187 11.27 1.25 3.61
C ARG A 187 10.04 1.95 4.19
N LEU A 188 9.62 3.08 3.60
CA LEU A 188 8.40 3.78 4.01
C LEU A 188 7.17 2.88 3.85
N LEU A 189 6.92 2.35 2.66
CA LEU A 189 5.73 1.54 2.39
C LEU A 189 5.72 0.24 3.22
N HIS A 190 6.89 -0.33 3.51
CA HIS A 190 6.98 -1.44 4.45
C HIS A 190 6.63 -1.04 5.89
N HIS A 191 7.13 0.10 6.37
CA HIS A 191 6.75 0.65 7.68
C HIS A 191 5.23 0.89 7.78
N GLU A 192 4.63 1.46 6.73
CA GLU A 192 3.19 1.70 6.69
C GLU A 192 2.38 0.41 6.59
N GLU A 193 2.90 -0.62 5.91
CA GLU A 193 2.29 -1.97 5.92
C GLU A 193 2.25 -2.57 7.33
N MET A 194 3.30 -2.35 8.13
CA MET A 194 3.31 -2.78 9.54
C MET A 194 2.23 -2.06 10.34
N HIS A 195 1.99 -0.77 10.10
CA HIS A 195 0.86 -0.06 10.69
C HIS A 195 -0.49 -0.63 10.23
N SER A 196 -0.63 -0.99 8.96
CA SER A 196 -1.83 -1.68 8.46
C SER A 196 -2.06 -3.02 9.17
N ALA A 197 -1.01 -3.77 9.46
CA ALA A 197 -1.11 -5.01 10.23
C ALA A 197 -1.54 -4.75 11.69
N GLN A 198 -1.07 -3.66 12.32
CA GLN A 198 -1.54 -3.24 13.64
C GLN A 198 -3.03 -2.90 13.64
N TRP A 199 -3.52 -2.20 12.61
CA TRP A 199 -4.96 -1.93 12.44
C TRP A 199 -5.78 -3.22 12.34
N ALA A 200 -5.31 -4.20 11.58
CA ALA A 200 -5.98 -5.48 11.44
C ALA A 200 -6.04 -6.27 12.76
N ALA A 201 -4.97 -6.24 13.55
CA ALA A 201 -4.89 -6.94 14.83
C ALA A 201 -5.77 -6.28 15.94
N LEU A 202 -5.80 -4.95 15.98
CA LEU A 202 -6.55 -4.20 17.00
C LEU A 202 -8.01 -3.95 16.61
N GLY A 203 -8.33 -3.98 15.31
CA GLY A 203 -9.63 -3.63 14.76
C GLY A 203 -9.95 -2.13 14.87
N TYR A 204 -10.94 -1.68 14.09
CA TYR A 204 -11.34 -0.27 14.00
C TYR A 204 -11.62 0.38 15.37
N ALA A 205 -12.35 -0.33 16.25
CA ALA A 205 -12.68 0.15 17.59
C ALA A 205 -11.49 0.11 18.56
N GLY A 206 -10.62 -0.90 18.46
CA GLY A 206 -9.43 -1.03 19.30
C GLY A 206 -8.39 0.03 18.96
N MET A 207 -8.23 0.37 17.68
CA MET A 207 -7.36 1.46 17.27
C MET A 207 -7.95 2.83 17.60
N LEU A 208 -9.24 3.10 17.36
CA LEU A 208 -9.84 4.36 17.82
C LEU A 208 -9.66 4.56 19.34
N ARG A 209 -9.78 3.50 20.14
CA ARG A 209 -9.56 3.56 21.60
C ARG A 209 -8.09 3.78 21.96
N THR A 210 -7.17 3.04 21.34
CA THR A 210 -5.72 3.11 21.61
C THR A 210 -5.16 4.46 21.13
N TYR A 211 -5.55 4.89 19.94
CA TYR A 211 -5.16 6.15 19.33
C TYR A 211 -5.75 7.37 20.04
N SER A 212 -7.02 7.33 20.48
CA SER A 212 -7.59 8.41 21.32
C SER A 212 -6.84 8.54 22.64
N TRP A 213 -6.42 7.41 23.22
CA TRP A 213 -5.66 7.37 24.46
C TRP A 213 -4.22 7.88 24.29
N GLU A 214 -3.59 7.58 23.17
CA GLU A 214 -2.23 8.04 22.85
C GLU A 214 -2.19 9.52 22.46
N LEU A 215 -3.15 10.02 21.67
CA LEU A 215 -3.36 11.46 21.44
C LEU A 215 -3.55 12.21 22.77
N LEU A 216 -4.38 11.68 23.68
CA LEU A 216 -4.59 12.27 25.00
C LEU A 216 -3.30 12.27 25.83
N ARG A 217 -2.51 11.18 25.76
CA ARG A 217 -1.22 11.08 26.45
C ARG A 217 -0.18 12.03 25.87
N GLU A 218 -0.14 12.22 24.57
CA GLU A 218 0.83 13.08 23.92
C GLU A 218 0.52 14.56 24.19
N LEU A 219 -0.76 14.94 24.15
CA LEU A 219 -1.23 16.28 24.49
C LEU A 219 -0.97 16.65 25.96
N ILE A 220 -1.12 15.68 26.88
CA ILE A 220 -0.99 15.91 28.33
C ILE A 220 0.46 15.69 28.82
N PHE A 221 1.20 14.72 28.25
CA PHE A 221 2.47 14.23 28.81
C PHE A 221 3.70 14.37 27.90
N ARG A 222 3.59 14.85 26.64
CA ARG A 222 4.73 15.05 25.70
C ARG A 222 5.74 13.89 25.67
N LYS A 223 5.28 12.64 25.49
CA LYS A 223 6.15 11.46 25.37
C LYS A 223 5.90 10.69 24.08
N THR A 224 6.97 10.15 23.50
CA THR A 224 7.01 9.36 22.26
C THR A 224 6.04 8.18 22.27
N ASN A 225 5.37 7.95 21.15
CA ASN A 225 4.28 6.99 21.04
C ASN A 225 4.78 5.52 20.99
N ARG A 226 4.09 4.59 21.66
CA ARG A 226 4.41 3.15 21.69
C ARG A 226 4.10 2.44 20.37
N LEU A 227 3.11 2.91 19.60
CA LEU A 227 2.81 2.37 18.27
C LEU A 227 3.96 2.63 17.29
N GLU A 228 4.58 3.80 17.38
CA GLU A 228 5.77 4.17 16.60
C GLU A 228 6.97 3.29 16.93
N LEU A 229 7.23 3.01 18.22
CA LEU A 229 8.29 2.09 18.65
C LEU A 229 8.03 0.63 18.21
N ALA A 230 6.78 0.18 18.24
CA ALA A 230 6.38 -1.14 17.76
C ALA A 230 6.41 -1.24 16.22
N ALA A 231 6.30 -0.10 15.52
CA ALA A 231 6.51 0.06 14.09
C ALA A 231 7.97 0.40 13.74
N GLY A 232 8.91 0.30 14.69
CA GLY A 232 10.36 0.34 14.42
C GLY A 232 11.03 1.71 14.50
N LEU A 233 10.36 2.77 14.95
CA LEU A 233 11.00 4.07 15.18
C LEU A 233 11.99 3.98 16.35
N ARG A 234 13.28 3.76 16.02
CA ARG A 234 14.39 3.90 16.97
C ARG A 234 15.10 5.24 16.91
N ASP A 235 15.06 5.95 15.79
CA ASP A 235 15.62 7.28 15.64
C ASP A 235 14.61 8.25 15.02
N GLY A 236 14.44 9.39 15.67
CA GLY A 236 13.35 10.32 15.41
C GLY A 236 13.40 10.96 14.01
N GLY A 237 12.52 10.48 13.14
CA GLY A 237 12.00 11.25 12.02
C GLY A 237 12.72 11.06 10.69
N TYR A 238 11.90 10.94 9.65
CA TYR A 238 12.25 11.10 8.24
C TYR A 238 13.16 12.34 8.04
N LEU A 239 14.38 12.11 7.56
CA LEU A 239 15.28 13.12 6.97
C LEU A 239 15.63 12.70 5.56
#